data_AF-A0A957I6B3-F1
#
_entry.id   AF-A0A957I6B3-F1
#
_cell.length_a   1.000
_cell.length_b   1.000
_cell.length_c   1.000
_cell.angle_alpha   90.00
_cell.angle_beta   90.00
_cell.angle_gamma   90.00
#
_symmetry.space_group_name_H-M   'P 1'
#
loop_
_entity.id
_entity.type
_entity.pdbx_description
1 polymer ?
#
loop_
_entity_poly.entity_id
_entity_poly.type
_entity_poly.pdbx_seq_one_letter_code
_entity_poly.pdbx_strand_id
1 'polypeptide(L)'
;MGNDLPGSWPAQGGNMVHNFQEDATPDTIAGMTQRRALFWMVGCLLLAALLRLPALSQFPPGLHYDEAANAILAGDIGLRGARPLFIPSYTGKEVLFFYLAGGVMRLVGESVFALRLTAACLGLLTVAAAYRVGRELPRDRRTALLGAALLAVSFWHLLFSRLGFRAISQPLLQALTVAALWRGLRLVETKPTDAQTWATFALGGLFLGLTAYTYLAARLFPVLLALALLPTLRRNWRHLLLSGGVALLIVLPLLNYFRQHPDAFWVRIQQVGGDGLSLGESVLRSLGMFFLRGDPYWRFNLPARPLFSWVGGALLLAGGALLAWRAWRVRGRRRGAALLLLLAPLVMLLPTALATNEIVPSNLRAMGMLPFLMLLPAFSLTTLLDLTPIRLPHLLLPLLLIGGGLTAQAYFQQWGRRADVFYENDADLVAVAAFLDATARPDETVFLAAKHYRHPTVAFLSGVYEQVKWLPGGEALVFPAAGRVRIIYPHSSPMPAWTTSLLADADVETGPLGPDGQPLFTAYTLTASPTLTISHPLTVNFGNAITLRGYDVGAVAAGALPLTLYWQ
;
A
#
# COMPACT_ATOMS: atom_id res chain seq x y z
N MET A 1 35.91 42.69 76.76
CA MET A 1 37.11 43.29 76.14
C MET A 1 37.19 42.73 74.73
N GLY A 2 36.98 43.60 73.74
CA GLY A 2 37.12 43.26 72.32
C GLY A 2 38.56 43.38 71.83
N ASN A 3 38.68 43.35 70.50
CA ASN A 3 39.86 43.53 69.63
C ASN A 3 40.64 42.24 69.34
N ASP A 4 41.09 41.92 68.12
CA ASP A 4 41.03 42.55 66.79
C ASP A 4 41.34 41.49 65.69
N LEU A 5 40.88 41.80 64.47
CA LEU A 5 41.00 41.24 63.10
C LEU A 5 42.38 40.66 62.62
N PRO A 6 42.57 40.20 61.34
CA PRO A 6 41.68 39.68 60.28
C PRO A 6 42.21 38.43 59.50
N GLY A 7 41.37 37.85 58.62
CA GLY A 7 41.84 37.33 57.32
C GLY A 7 41.41 35.91 56.93
N SER A 8 40.44 35.80 56.02
CA SER A 8 40.47 34.88 54.86
C SER A 8 39.16 34.95 54.09
N TRP A 9 39.27 35.17 52.78
CA TRP A 9 38.18 35.00 51.82
C TRP A 9 37.81 33.51 51.69
N PRO A 10 36.53 33.18 51.39
CA PRO A 10 36.29 32.00 50.59
C PRO A 10 35.51 32.29 49.30
N ALA A 11 36.02 31.62 48.27
CA ALA A 11 35.57 31.51 46.90
C ALA A 11 34.09 31.13 46.75
N GLN A 12 33.49 31.70 45.72
CA GLN A 12 32.27 31.22 45.09
C GLN A 12 32.51 29.83 44.47
N GLY A 13 31.62 28.88 44.77
CA GLY A 13 31.59 27.56 44.16
C GLY A 13 30.17 26.99 44.25
N GLY A 14 29.26 27.56 43.46
CA GLY A 14 27.87 27.10 43.37
C GLY A 14 27.80 25.75 42.65
N ASN A 15 27.54 24.68 43.39
CA ASN A 15 27.12 23.39 42.85
C ASN A 15 25.62 23.47 42.47
N MET A 16 25.32 23.78 41.20
CA MET A 16 24.00 23.50 40.62
C MET A 16 23.98 22.07 40.08
N VAL A 17 23.62 21.12 40.94
CA VAL A 17 23.12 19.80 40.50
C VAL A 17 21.61 19.80 40.74
N HIS A 18 20.85 20.10 39.69
CA HIS A 18 19.39 19.92 39.69
C HIS A 18 19.08 18.42 39.77
N ASN A 19 18.76 17.94 40.97
CA ASN A 19 18.06 16.69 41.19
C ASN A 19 16.67 16.79 40.56
N PHE A 20 16.47 16.14 39.41
CA PHE A 20 15.13 15.88 38.89
C PHE A 20 14.48 14.78 39.74
N GLN A 21 13.55 15.18 40.61
CA GLN A 21 12.71 14.27 41.38
C GLN A 21 11.95 13.31 40.46
N GLU A 22 12.27 12.02 40.61
CA GLU A 22 11.38 10.90 40.35
C GLU A 22 10.23 10.97 41.35
N ASP A 23 9.06 11.43 40.90
CA ASP A 23 7.71 11.05 41.35
C ASP A 23 6.72 12.17 41.04
N ALA A 24 6.29 12.23 39.78
CA ALA A 24 5.13 13.00 39.37
C ALA A 24 4.01 12.05 38.94
N THR A 25 2.81 12.31 39.45
CA THR A 25 1.56 11.58 39.19
C THR A 25 1.27 11.40 37.69
N PRO A 26 0.50 10.37 37.28
CA PRO A 26 0.48 9.89 35.89
C PRO A 26 -0.15 10.83 34.84
N ASP A 27 -0.68 12.00 35.20
CA ASP A 27 -1.43 12.86 34.27
C ASP A 27 -0.79 14.22 33.96
N THR A 28 0.33 14.58 34.58
CA THR A 28 0.82 15.99 34.57
C THR A 28 2.23 16.21 34.04
N ILE A 29 2.95 15.21 33.52
CA ILE A 29 4.34 15.41 33.04
C ILE A 29 4.41 16.13 31.66
N ALA A 30 3.29 16.51 31.03
CA ALA A 30 3.32 17.42 29.87
C ALA A 30 1.95 18.06 29.55
N GLY A 31 1.48 18.99 30.39
CA GLY A 31 0.59 20.15 30.09
C GLY A 31 -0.72 20.02 29.27
N MET A 32 -1.07 18.87 28.70
CA MET A 32 -2.20 18.71 27.78
C MET A 32 -3.31 17.88 28.40
N THR A 33 -4.46 18.52 28.62
CA THR A 33 -5.68 17.84 29.06
C THR A 33 -6.18 16.86 28.01
N GLN A 34 -6.90 15.82 28.45
CA GLN A 34 -7.53 14.86 27.55
C GLN A 34 -8.49 15.53 26.56
N ARG A 35 -9.25 16.55 26.99
CA ARG A 35 -10.17 17.31 26.13
C ARG A 35 -9.43 18.01 24.99
N ARG A 36 -8.30 18.67 25.28
CA ARG A 36 -7.46 19.32 24.24
C ARG A 36 -6.86 18.30 23.29
N ALA A 37 -6.39 17.17 23.80
CA ALA A 37 -5.86 16.12 22.95
C ALA A 37 -6.93 15.50 22.03
N LEU A 38 -8.15 15.29 22.55
CA LEU A 38 -9.27 14.81 21.76
C LEU A 38 -9.64 15.81 20.66
N PHE A 39 -9.74 17.11 20.97
CA PHE A 39 -9.99 18.16 19.98
C PHE A 39 -9.01 18.09 18.81
N TRP A 40 -7.71 18.04 19.10
CA TRP A 40 -6.68 17.95 18.06
C TRP A 40 -6.70 16.64 17.30
N MET A 41 -7.01 15.53 17.97
CA MET A 41 -7.15 14.22 17.32
C MET A 41 -8.34 14.20 16.35
N VAL A 42 -9.48 14.80 16.75
CA VAL A 42 -10.63 14.98 15.87
C VAL A 42 -10.23 15.83 14.66
N GLY A 43 -9.48 16.92 14.85
CA GLY A 43 -8.92 17.69 13.74
C GLY A 43 -8.04 16.87 12.79
N CYS A 44 -7.19 15.99 13.31
CA CYS A 44 -6.37 15.08 12.50
C CYS A 44 -7.24 14.10 11.69
N LEU A 45 -8.28 13.53 12.31
CA LEU A 45 -9.19 12.60 11.63
C LEU A 45 -10.07 13.28 10.59
N LEU A 46 -10.57 14.48 10.88
CA LEU A 46 -11.34 15.28 9.93
C LEU A 46 -10.50 15.62 8.70
N LEU A 47 -9.26 16.11 8.90
CA LEU A 47 -8.35 16.34 7.77
C LEU A 47 -8.03 15.04 7.02
N ALA A 48 -7.74 13.95 7.74
CA ALA A 48 -7.48 12.67 7.10
C ALA A 48 -8.66 12.19 6.25
N ALA A 49 -9.90 12.44 6.70
CA ALA A 49 -11.14 12.12 5.99
C ALA A 49 -11.35 13.03 4.78
N LEU A 50 -11.10 14.33 4.92
CA LEU A 50 -11.15 15.30 3.82
C LEU A 50 -10.18 14.94 2.69
N LEU A 51 -9.02 14.34 3.00
CA LEU A 51 -8.09 13.87 1.96
C LEU A 51 -8.52 12.52 1.34
N ARG A 52 -9.13 11.63 2.12
CA ARG A 52 -9.36 10.22 1.73
C ARG A 52 -10.73 9.93 1.13
N LEU A 53 -11.79 10.63 1.53
CA LEU A 53 -13.16 10.30 1.14
C LEU A 53 -13.70 10.98 -0.12
N PRO A 54 -13.28 12.22 -0.50
CA PRO A 54 -13.83 12.84 -1.69
C PRO A 54 -13.47 12.09 -2.96
N ALA A 55 -14.42 12.03 -3.90
CA ALA A 55 -14.23 11.56 -5.26
C ALA A 55 -13.57 10.17 -5.38
N LEU A 56 -13.92 9.21 -4.50
CA LEU A 56 -13.32 7.87 -4.51
C LEU A 56 -13.51 7.12 -5.84
N SER A 57 -14.64 7.33 -6.51
CA SER A 57 -14.91 6.70 -7.82
C SER A 57 -14.11 7.34 -8.96
N GLN A 58 -13.72 8.62 -8.82
CA GLN A 58 -13.03 9.37 -9.89
C GLN A 58 -11.52 9.46 -9.71
N PHE A 59 -11.01 9.40 -8.46
CA PHE A 59 -9.59 9.55 -8.15
C PHE A 59 -9.05 8.39 -7.29
N PRO A 60 -8.01 7.66 -7.76
CA PRO A 60 -7.31 7.87 -9.04
C PRO A 60 -8.18 7.60 -10.27
N PRO A 61 -7.85 8.20 -11.44
CA PRO A 61 -8.55 7.93 -12.68
C PRO A 61 -8.34 6.48 -13.11
N GLY A 62 -9.31 5.94 -13.83
CA GLY A 62 -9.27 4.54 -14.28
C GLY A 62 -9.46 3.52 -13.16
N LEU A 63 -9.23 2.27 -13.53
CA LEU A 63 -9.26 1.11 -12.66
C LEU A 63 -8.19 0.12 -13.12
N HIS A 64 -7.03 0.18 -12.47
CA HIS A 64 -5.93 -0.73 -12.73
C HIS A 64 -6.36 -2.20 -12.59
N TYR A 65 -5.89 -3.10 -13.45
CA TYR A 65 -6.27 -4.52 -13.48
C TYR A 65 -6.13 -5.23 -12.13
N ASP A 66 -5.07 -4.98 -11.35
CA ASP A 66 -4.93 -5.51 -9.98
C ASP A 66 -6.05 -5.03 -9.04
N GLU A 67 -6.49 -3.78 -9.17
CA GLU A 67 -7.58 -3.20 -8.37
C GLU A 67 -8.94 -3.76 -8.85
N ALA A 68 -9.13 -3.92 -10.16
CA ALA A 68 -10.30 -4.58 -10.74
C ALA A 68 -10.41 -6.04 -10.27
N ALA A 69 -9.31 -6.79 -10.33
CA ALA A 69 -9.24 -8.16 -9.81
C ALA A 69 -9.55 -8.20 -8.31
N ASN A 70 -9.11 -7.21 -7.54
CA ASN A 70 -9.48 -7.12 -6.13
C ASN A 70 -10.98 -6.86 -5.92
N ALA A 71 -11.59 -6.05 -6.79
CA ALA A 71 -13.02 -5.79 -6.75
C ALA A 71 -13.83 -7.06 -7.04
N ILE A 72 -13.47 -7.81 -8.09
CA ILE A 72 -14.09 -9.11 -8.43
C ILE A 72 -14.00 -10.08 -7.26
N LEU A 73 -12.79 -10.26 -6.68
CA LEU A 73 -12.59 -11.17 -5.54
C LEU A 73 -13.38 -10.75 -4.29
N ALA A 74 -13.50 -9.44 -4.04
CA ALA A 74 -14.34 -8.93 -2.96
C ALA A 74 -15.82 -9.18 -3.22
N GLY A 75 -16.28 -9.03 -4.47
CA GLY A 75 -17.63 -9.37 -4.92
C GLY A 75 -17.92 -10.87 -4.80
N ASP A 76 -16.96 -11.74 -5.12
CA ASP A 76 -17.13 -13.19 -4.97
C ASP A 76 -17.38 -13.58 -3.51
N ILE A 77 -16.65 -12.95 -2.59
CA ILE A 77 -16.78 -13.19 -1.15
C ILE A 77 -18.05 -12.55 -0.58
N GLY A 78 -18.30 -11.30 -0.93
CA GLY A 78 -19.41 -10.50 -0.42
C GLY A 78 -20.76 -10.94 -1.00
N LEU A 79 -20.83 -11.20 -2.29
CA LEU A 79 -22.09 -11.32 -3.02
C LEU A 79 -22.33 -12.72 -3.58
N ARG A 80 -21.27 -13.45 -3.95
CA ARG A 80 -21.38 -14.77 -4.60
C ARG A 80 -21.08 -15.96 -3.68
N GLY A 81 -20.86 -15.71 -2.40
CA GLY A 81 -20.79 -16.75 -1.36
C GLY A 81 -19.43 -17.45 -1.21
N ALA A 82 -18.37 -16.99 -1.89
CA ALA A 82 -17.03 -17.54 -1.73
C ALA A 82 -16.51 -17.34 -0.30
N ARG A 83 -15.84 -18.35 0.26
CA ARG A 83 -15.26 -18.30 1.62
C ARG A 83 -13.82 -18.82 1.66
N PRO A 84 -12.89 -18.23 0.88
CA PRO A 84 -11.51 -18.69 0.86
C PRO A 84 -10.80 -18.39 2.19
N LEU A 85 -9.91 -19.28 2.61
CA LEU A 85 -8.90 -19.01 3.65
C LEU A 85 -7.67 -18.30 3.06
N PHE A 86 -7.39 -18.57 1.79
CA PHE A 86 -6.34 -17.97 0.98
C PHE A 86 -6.78 -18.00 -0.49
N ILE A 87 -6.45 -16.99 -1.28
CA ILE A 87 -6.79 -16.93 -2.70
C ILE A 87 -5.53 -17.29 -3.49
N PRO A 88 -5.45 -18.47 -4.15
CA PRO A 88 -4.24 -18.90 -4.85
C PRO A 88 -3.98 -18.13 -6.15
N SER A 89 -5.02 -17.59 -6.77
CA SER A 89 -4.92 -16.78 -8.00
C SER A 89 -4.07 -15.53 -7.80
N TYR A 90 -3.53 -14.98 -8.89
CA TYR A 90 -2.75 -13.73 -8.91
C TYR A 90 -1.55 -13.74 -7.93
N THR A 91 -0.75 -14.81 -7.94
CA THR A 91 0.44 -14.99 -7.08
C THR A 91 0.16 -15.09 -5.57
N GLY A 92 -1.09 -15.36 -5.19
CA GLY A 92 -1.47 -15.59 -3.80
C GLY A 92 -1.90 -14.32 -3.06
N LYS A 93 -3.11 -14.34 -2.47
CA LYS A 93 -3.64 -13.21 -1.68
C LYS A 93 -4.24 -13.63 -0.34
N GLU A 94 -3.78 -12.95 0.69
CA GLU A 94 -4.37 -12.99 2.02
C GLU A 94 -5.73 -12.26 2.07
N VAL A 95 -6.68 -12.83 2.82
CA VAL A 95 -8.12 -12.62 2.59
C VAL A 95 -8.78 -11.47 3.36
N LEU A 96 -8.14 -10.92 4.40
CA LEU A 96 -8.82 -10.01 5.35
C LEU A 96 -9.45 -8.79 4.65
N PHE A 97 -8.69 -8.14 3.77
CA PHE A 97 -9.18 -6.97 3.05
C PHE A 97 -10.39 -7.29 2.17
N PHE A 98 -10.40 -8.45 1.51
CA PHE A 98 -11.48 -8.84 0.61
C PHE A 98 -12.77 -9.18 1.36
N TYR A 99 -12.67 -9.78 2.56
CA TYR A 99 -13.84 -9.94 3.44
C TYR A 99 -14.42 -8.60 3.88
N LEU A 100 -13.57 -7.63 4.23
CA LEU A 100 -14.02 -6.29 4.60
C LEU A 100 -14.67 -5.57 3.41
N ALA A 101 -14.02 -5.61 2.24
CA ALA A 101 -14.52 -4.99 1.02
C ALA A 101 -15.83 -5.64 0.54
N GLY A 102 -15.92 -6.98 0.56
CA GLY A 102 -17.14 -7.71 0.24
C GLY A 102 -18.27 -7.40 1.22
N GLY A 103 -17.95 -7.20 2.50
CA GLY A 103 -18.91 -6.72 3.50
C GLY A 103 -19.45 -5.32 3.18
N VAL A 104 -18.59 -4.40 2.73
CA VAL A 104 -19.01 -3.07 2.28
C VAL A 104 -19.83 -3.16 0.99
N MET A 105 -19.46 -4.02 0.05
CA MET A 105 -20.22 -4.24 -1.19
C MET A 105 -21.64 -4.78 -0.94
N ARG A 106 -21.85 -5.56 0.13
CA ARG A 106 -23.23 -5.94 0.55
C ARG A 106 -24.09 -4.74 0.97
N LEU A 107 -23.47 -3.67 1.47
CA LEU A 107 -24.18 -2.50 1.99
C LEU A 107 -24.43 -1.44 0.92
N VAL A 108 -23.47 -1.22 0.01
CA VAL A 108 -23.51 -0.10 -0.96
C VAL A 108 -23.41 -0.54 -2.42
N GLY A 109 -23.35 -1.85 -2.71
CA GLY A 109 -23.25 -2.42 -4.05
C GLY A 109 -21.83 -2.73 -4.53
N GLU A 110 -21.72 -3.65 -5.48
CA GLU A 110 -20.46 -4.01 -6.15
C GLU A 110 -19.95 -2.83 -6.99
N SER A 111 -18.91 -2.15 -6.53
CA SER A 111 -18.40 -0.95 -7.20
C SER A 111 -16.96 -0.64 -6.81
N VAL A 112 -16.28 0.13 -7.67
CA VAL A 112 -14.97 0.74 -7.35
C VAL A 112 -15.07 1.61 -6.09
N PHE A 113 -16.19 2.29 -5.90
CA PHE A 113 -16.47 3.08 -4.71
C PHE A 113 -16.40 2.24 -3.44
N ALA A 114 -17.09 1.10 -3.39
CA ALA A 114 -17.10 0.21 -2.22
C ALA A 114 -15.69 -0.29 -1.85
N LEU A 115 -14.91 -0.67 -2.86
CA LEU A 115 -13.53 -1.13 -2.69
C LEU A 115 -12.62 -0.03 -2.11
N ARG A 116 -12.65 1.17 -2.71
CA ARG A 116 -11.81 2.29 -2.29
C ARG A 116 -12.29 2.92 -0.98
N LEU A 117 -13.59 2.88 -0.69
CA LEU A 117 -14.16 3.27 0.60
C LEU A 117 -13.61 2.38 1.72
N THR A 118 -13.52 1.07 1.47
CA THR A 118 -12.93 0.12 2.43
C THR A 118 -11.49 0.48 2.75
N ALA A 119 -10.68 0.77 1.72
CA ALA A 119 -9.29 1.22 1.91
C ALA A 119 -9.20 2.55 2.67
N ALA A 120 -10.10 3.50 2.37
CA ALA A 120 -10.14 4.81 3.02
C ALA A 120 -10.47 4.69 4.51
N CYS A 121 -11.45 3.85 4.86
CA CYS A 121 -11.80 3.55 6.24
C CYS A 121 -10.64 2.90 7.00
N LEU A 122 -9.97 1.90 6.42
CA LEU A 122 -8.78 1.28 7.01
C LEU A 122 -7.66 2.31 7.21
N GLY A 123 -7.49 3.23 6.26
CA GLY A 123 -6.54 4.33 6.36
C GLY A 123 -6.86 5.28 7.52
N LEU A 124 -8.12 5.67 7.69
CA LEU A 124 -8.57 6.51 8.82
C LEU A 124 -8.36 5.84 10.16
N LEU A 125 -8.72 4.55 10.25
CA LEU A 125 -8.50 3.75 11.46
C LEU A 125 -7.00 3.63 11.77
N THR A 126 -6.13 3.57 10.75
CA THR A 126 -4.68 3.54 10.96
C THR A 126 -4.18 4.84 11.59
N VAL A 127 -4.70 6.00 11.19
CA VAL A 127 -4.38 7.30 11.82
C VAL A 127 -4.78 7.31 13.30
N ALA A 128 -5.98 6.81 13.63
CA ALA A 128 -6.43 6.67 15.01
C ALA A 128 -5.56 5.67 15.81
N ALA A 129 -5.20 4.54 15.20
CA ALA A 129 -4.35 3.54 15.82
C ALA A 129 -2.92 4.05 16.05
N ALA A 130 -2.37 4.86 15.14
CA ALA A 130 -1.05 5.50 15.31
C ALA A 130 -1.03 6.45 16.51
N TYR A 131 -2.09 7.25 16.71
CA TYR A 131 -2.25 8.03 17.95
C TYR A 131 -2.25 7.11 19.19
N ARG A 132 -2.98 5.99 19.13
CA ARG A 132 -3.02 5.02 20.23
C ARG A 132 -1.64 4.44 20.53
N VAL A 133 -0.86 4.08 19.51
CA VAL A 133 0.53 3.63 19.65
C VAL A 133 1.39 4.72 20.31
N GLY A 134 1.31 5.97 19.85
CA GLY A 134 2.02 7.10 20.46
C GLY A 134 1.65 7.34 21.93
N ARG A 135 0.40 7.04 22.32
CA ARG A 135 -0.04 7.11 23.73
C ARG A 135 0.49 5.98 24.59
N GLU A 136 0.83 4.83 24.00
CA GLU A 136 1.27 3.63 24.70
C GLU A 136 2.81 3.50 24.75
N LEU A 137 3.53 3.91 23.70
CA LEU A 137 4.98 3.79 23.58
C LEU A 137 5.73 4.93 24.33
N PRO A 138 5.84 6.17 23.79
CA PRO A 138 6.53 7.28 24.46
C PRO A 138 5.70 7.89 25.59
N ARG A 139 4.39 7.62 25.63
CA ARG A 139 3.44 8.08 26.65
C ARG A 139 3.18 9.60 26.69
N ASP A 140 3.59 10.33 25.65
CA ASP A 140 3.33 11.76 25.49
C ASP A 140 2.16 11.99 24.52
N ARG A 141 1.15 12.78 24.95
CA ARG A 141 0.01 13.20 24.10
C ARG A 141 0.47 14.02 22.89
N ARG A 142 1.52 14.85 23.04
CA ARG A 142 2.08 15.70 21.99
C ARG A 142 2.72 14.86 20.88
N THR A 143 3.60 13.91 21.24
CA THR A 143 4.22 12.99 20.28
C THR A 143 3.16 12.14 19.57
N ALA A 144 2.15 11.66 20.30
CA ALA A 144 1.06 10.90 19.70
C ALA A 144 0.26 11.72 18.66
N LEU A 145 -0.08 12.97 18.98
CA LEU A 145 -0.77 13.87 18.05
C LEU A 145 0.09 14.20 16.84
N LEU A 146 1.37 14.52 17.03
CA LEU A 146 2.28 14.84 15.94
C LEU A 146 2.48 13.63 15.02
N GLY A 147 2.63 12.42 15.57
CA GLY A 147 2.73 11.19 14.78
C GLY A 147 1.46 10.90 13.98
N ALA A 148 0.29 11.07 14.59
CA ALA A 148 -0.99 10.92 13.91
C ALA A 148 -1.19 11.98 12.82
N ALA A 149 -0.82 13.23 13.08
CA ALA A 149 -0.90 14.31 12.09
C ALA A 149 0.05 14.08 10.91
N LEU A 150 1.30 13.68 11.15
CA LEU A 150 2.26 13.32 10.11
C LEU A 150 1.74 12.16 9.23
N LEU A 151 1.12 11.16 9.84
CA LEU A 151 0.50 10.07 9.10
C LEU A 151 -0.76 10.51 8.33
N ALA A 152 -1.59 11.37 8.92
CA ALA A 152 -2.79 11.91 8.30
C ALA A 152 -2.48 12.63 6.98
N VAL A 153 -1.40 13.42 6.96
CA VAL A 153 -0.91 14.19 5.81
C VAL A 153 0.22 13.50 5.05
N SER A 154 0.47 12.20 5.27
CA SER A 154 1.46 11.47 4.49
C SER A 154 0.92 11.16 3.09
N PHE A 155 1.59 11.65 2.04
CA PHE A 155 1.26 11.28 0.65
C PHE A 155 1.28 9.76 0.45
N TRP A 156 2.30 9.08 0.98
CA TRP A 156 2.46 7.63 0.89
C TRP A 156 1.25 6.91 1.50
N HIS A 157 0.86 7.26 2.72
CA HIS A 157 -0.29 6.64 3.36
C HIS A 157 -1.61 7.04 2.69
N LEU A 158 -1.75 8.29 2.21
CA LEU A 158 -2.93 8.75 1.48
C LEU A 158 -3.15 7.93 0.20
N LEU A 159 -2.09 7.74 -0.58
CA LEU A 159 -2.13 7.00 -1.84
C LEU A 159 -2.70 5.58 -1.64
N PHE A 160 -2.14 4.81 -0.69
CA PHE A 160 -2.64 3.47 -0.39
C PHE A 160 -3.98 3.44 0.36
N SER A 161 -4.38 4.54 1.00
CA SER A 161 -5.74 4.67 1.57
C SER A 161 -6.81 4.90 0.50
N ARG A 162 -6.42 5.22 -0.74
CA ARG A 162 -7.36 5.51 -1.84
C ARG A 162 -7.32 4.47 -2.96
N LEU A 163 -6.39 3.53 -2.88
CA LEU A 163 -6.33 2.36 -3.75
C LEU A 163 -6.93 1.15 -3.05
N GLY A 164 -7.67 0.33 -3.79
CA GLY A 164 -8.27 -0.93 -3.34
C GLY A 164 -7.27 -2.07 -3.11
N PHE A 165 -6.14 -1.82 -2.45
CA PHE A 165 -5.11 -2.81 -2.14
C PHE A 165 -5.15 -3.27 -0.68
N ARG A 166 -5.06 -4.58 -0.49
CA ARG A 166 -5.03 -5.24 0.83
C ARG A 166 -3.91 -4.78 1.76
N ALA A 167 -2.80 -4.25 1.22
CA ALA A 167 -1.67 -3.78 2.03
C ALA A 167 -2.03 -2.67 3.02
N ILE A 168 -3.10 -1.90 2.80
CA ILE A 168 -3.54 -0.87 3.73
C ILE A 168 -4.05 -1.44 5.07
N SER A 169 -4.46 -2.71 5.10
CA SER A 169 -4.91 -3.37 6.34
C SER A 169 -3.75 -3.71 7.29
N GLN A 170 -2.52 -3.87 6.76
CA GLN A 170 -1.35 -4.25 7.54
C GLN A 170 -0.97 -3.19 8.60
N PRO A 171 -0.77 -1.90 8.25
CA PRO A 171 -0.47 -0.85 9.22
C PRO A 171 -1.46 -0.78 10.39
N LEU A 172 -2.77 -0.92 10.10
CA LEU A 172 -3.82 -0.87 11.12
C LEU A 172 -3.62 -1.98 12.15
N LEU A 173 -3.52 -3.23 11.69
CA LEU A 173 -3.47 -4.37 12.60
C LEU A 173 -2.15 -4.42 13.38
N GLN A 174 -1.05 -4.01 12.76
CA GLN A 174 0.23 -3.86 13.45
C GLN A 174 0.16 -2.79 14.55
N ALA A 175 -0.44 -1.63 14.25
CA ALA A 175 -0.61 -0.56 15.23
C ALA A 175 -1.53 -0.99 16.39
N LEU A 176 -2.65 -1.66 16.11
CA LEU A 176 -3.55 -2.19 17.14
C LEU A 176 -2.88 -3.26 18.01
N THR A 177 -2.08 -4.15 17.39
CA THR A 177 -1.27 -5.14 18.11
C THR A 177 -0.34 -4.46 19.11
N VAL A 178 0.47 -3.50 18.65
CA VAL A 178 1.43 -2.78 19.50
C VAL A 178 0.71 -1.99 20.60
N ALA A 179 -0.36 -1.29 20.25
CA ALA A 179 -1.14 -0.52 21.22
C ALA A 179 -1.73 -1.41 22.31
N ALA A 180 -2.27 -2.58 21.96
CA ALA A 180 -2.79 -3.55 22.92
C ALA A 180 -1.66 -4.12 23.79
N LEU A 181 -0.58 -4.62 23.20
CA LEU A 181 0.52 -5.24 23.95
C LEU A 181 1.19 -4.26 24.93
N TRP A 182 1.50 -3.03 24.50
CA TRP A 182 2.11 -2.05 25.40
C TRP A 182 1.14 -1.53 26.47
N ARG A 183 -0.17 -1.45 26.16
CA ARG A 183 -1.20 -1.23 27.17
C ARG A 183 -1.20 -2.36 28.21
N GLY A 184 -1.14 -3.61 27.76
CA GLY A 184 -1.09 -4.79 28.62
C GLY A 184 0.13 -4.77 29.53
N LEU A 185 1.32 -4.55 28.97
CA LEU A 185 2.57 -4.40 29.73
C LEU A 185 2.49 -3.28 30.77
N ARG A 186 1.75 -2.20 30.50
CA ARG A 186 1.47 -1.19 31.51
C ARG A 186 0.56 -1.67 32.60
N LEU A 187 -0.56 -2.31 32.25
CA LEU A 187 -1.51 -2.78 33.23
C LEU A 187 -0.87 -3.82 34.15
N VAL A 188 0.06 -4.65 33.66
CA VAL A 188 0.79 -5.62 34.51
C VAL A 188 1.56 -4.96 35.66
N GLU A 189 2.07 -3.73 35.49
CA GLU A 189 2.79 -3.04 36.55
C GLU A 189 1.90 -2.64 37.74
N THR A 190 0.58 -2.51 37.53
CA THR A 190 -0.36 -2.02 38.55
C THR A 190 -1.44 -3.03 38.91
N LYS A 191 -1.84 -3.87 37.96
CA LYS A 191 -2.97 -4.79 38.00
C LYS A 191 -2.65 -6.12 37.29
N PRO A 192 -1.64 -6.89 37.72
CA PRO A 192 -1.12 -8.05 36.99
C PRO A 192 -2.13 -9.19 36.80
N THR A 193 -3.05 -9.37 37.74
CA THR A 193 -4.05 -10.46 37.76
C THR A 193 -5.44 -10.02 37.28
N ASP A 194 -5.62 -8.74 36.97
CA ASP A 194 -6.92 -8.16 36.60
C ASP A 194 -7.38 -8.68 35.23
N ALA A 195 -8.69 -8.93 35.09
CA ALA A 195 -9.29 -9.44 33.86
C ALA A 195 -9.02 -8.49 32.67
N GLN A 196 -8.97 -7.17 32.90
CA GLN A 196 -8.65 -6.20 31.86
C GLN A 196 -7.23 -6.38 31.32
N THR A 197 -6.27 -6.74 32.18
CA THR A 197 -4.88 -6.99 31.77
C THR A 197 -4.83 -8.19 30.83
N TRP A 198 -5.43 -9.31 31.22
CA TRP A 198 -5.50 -10.51 30.40
C TRP A 198 -6.25 -10.29 29.08
N ALA A 199 -7.42 -9.63 29.12
CA ALA A 199 -8.18 -9.29 27.92
C ALA A 199 -7.37 -8.41 26.96
N THR A 200 -6.56 -7.48 27.50
CA THR A 200 -5.71 -6.61 26.67
C THR A 200 -4.61 -7.41 25.95
N PHE A 201 -4.01 -8.41 26.59
CA PHE A 201 -3.06 -9.32 25.92
C PHE A 201 -3.74 -10.25 24.92
N ALA A 202 -4.93 -10.77 25.24
CA ALA A 202 -5.73 -11.55 24.29
C ALA A 202 -6.07 -10.74 23.03
N LEU A 203 -6.47 -9.47 23.18
CA LEU A 203 -6.68 -8.56 22.06
C LEU A 203 -5.40 -8.32 21.26
N GLY A 204 -4.25 -8.19 21.92
CA GLY A 204 -2.94 -8.11 21.27
C GLY A 204 -2.65 -9.36 20.43
N GLY A 205 -2.94 -10.55 20.96
CA GLY A 205 -2.81 -11.83 20.25
C GLY A 205 -3.78 -11.95 19.07
N LEU A 206 -5.03 -11.52 19.25
CA LEU A 206 -6.03 -11.51 18.18
C LEU A 206 -5.56 -10.65 17.00
N PHE A 207 -5.16 -9.40 17.25
CA PHE A 207 -4.67 -8.52 16.19
C PHE A 207 -3.38 -9.03 15.58
N LEU A 208 -2.46 -9.59 16.37
CA LEU A 208 -1.24 -10.22 15.88
C LEU A 208 -1.56 -11.36 14.92
N GLY A 209 -2.47 -12.26 15.29
CA GLY A 209 -2.88 -13.35 14.42
C GLY A 209 -3.55 -12.86 13.13
N LEU A 210 -4.42 -11.85 13.24
CA LEU A 210 -5.05 -11.24 12.09
C LEU A 210 -4.06 -10.57 11.12
N THR A 211 -2.86 -10.13 11.59
CA THR A 211 -1.83 -9.60 10.67
C THR A 211 -1.43 -10.60 9.59
N ALA A 212 -1.49 -11.91 9.87
CA ALA A 212 -1.18 -12.95 8.89
C ALA A 212 -2.15 -13.00 7.70
N TYR A 213 -3.32 -12.36 7.82
CA TYR A 213 -4.34 -12.30 6.78
C TYR A 213 -4.35 -10.96 6.01
N THR A 214 -3.35 -10.09 6.23
CA THR A 214 -3.29 -8.74 5.63
C THR A 214 -2.48 -8.71 4.33
N TYR A 215 -1.16 -8.72 4.47
CA TYR A 215 -0.18 -8.60 3.40
C TYR A 215 1.06 -9.43 3.69
N LEU A 216 1.69 -9.95 2.64
CA LEU A 216 2.83 -10.86 2.75
C LEU A 216 3.96 -10.29 3.63
N ALA A 217 4.22 -8.99 3.51
CA ALA A 217 5.23 -8.30 4.31
C ALA A 217 4.97 -8.36 5.83
N ALA A 218 3.73 -8.63 6.26
CA ALA A 218 3.39 -8.80 7.67
C ALA A 218 4.07 -10.01 8.31
N ARG A 219 4.57 -10.98 7.53
CA ARG A 219 5.31 -12.16 8.06
C ARG A 219 6.57 -11.80 8.85
N LEU A 220 7.16 -10.62 8.61
CA LEU A 220 8.32 -10.12 9.38
C LEU A 220 7.95 -9.38 10.67
N PHE A 221 6.67 -9.04 10.85
CA PHE A 221 6.21 -8.30 12.03
C PHE A 221 6.34 -9.08 13.35
N PRO A 222 6.05 -10.39 13.43
CA PRO A 222 6.33 -11.18 14.62
C PRO A 222 7.80 -11.14 15.05
N VAL A 223 8.74 -11.11 14.10
CA VAL A 223 10.18 -10.99 14.39
C VAL A 223 10.50 -9.64 15.04
N LEU A 224 9.99 -8.56 14.45
CA LEU A 224 10.12 -7.21 15.03
C LEU A 224 9.56 -7.16 16.46
N LEU A 225 8.36 -7.70 16.68
CA LEU A 225 7.72 -7.74 18.00
C LEU A 225 8.52 -8.58 19.00
N ALA A 226 9.01 -9.75 18.60
CA ALA A 226 9.81 -10.61 19.47
C ALA A 226 11.05 -9.86 19.98
N LEU A 227 11.80 -9.23 19.07
CA LEU A 227 12.99 -8.42 19.41
C LEU A 227 12.63 -7.25 20.35
N ALA A 228 11.53 -6.55 20.09
CA ALA A 228 11.06 -5.44 20.92
C ALA A 228 10.55 -5.88 22.31
N LEU A 229 10.05 -7.11 22.45
CA LEU A 229 9.48 -7.61 23.71
C LEU A 229 10.51 -8.32 24.61
N LEU A 230 11.70 -8.67 24.09
CA LEU A 230 12.79 -9.29 24.87
C LEU A 230 13.05 -8.63 26.24
N PRO A 231 13.11 -7.28 26.37
CA PRO A 231 13.37 -6.63 27.66
C PRO A 231 12.25 -6.84 28.70
N THR A 232 11.08 -7.33 28.27
CA THR A 232 9.90 -7.54 29.12
C THR A 232 9.54 -9.01 29.31
N LEU A 233 10.18 -9.92 28.56
CA LEU A 233 9.77 -11.31 28.44
C LEU A 233 9.73 -12.02 29.80
N ARG A 234 10.82 -11.97 30.58
CA ARG A 234 10.93 -12.68 31.87
C ARG A 234 9.82 -12.33 32.85
N ARG A 235 9.41 -11.05 32.89
CA ARG A 235 8.39 -10.56 33.83
C ARG A 235 6.96 -10.85 33.36
N ASN A 236 6.73 -10.95 32.05
CA ASN A 236 5.38 -10.98 31.46
C ASN A 236 5.11 -12.27 30.67
N TRP A 237 5.89 -13.32 30.87
CA TRP A 237 5.87 -14.51 30.01
C TRP A 237 4.49 -15.19 29.95
N ARG A 238 3.71 -15.21 31.04
CA ARG A 238 2.36 -15.80 31.06
C ARG A 238 1.39 -15.03 30.15
N HIS A 239 1.41 -13.70 30.25
CA HIS A 239 0.58 -12.83 29.43
C HIS A 239 1.00 -12.84 27.96
N LEU A 240 2.31 -12.88 27.71
CA LEU A 240 2.86 -13.01 26.36
C LEU A 240 2.58 -14.39 25.75
N LEU A 241 2.60 -15.46 26.57
CA LEU A 241 2.19 -16.79 26.15
C LEU A 241 0.72 -16.82 25.77
N LEU A 242 -0.17 -16.17 26.53
CA LEU A 242 -1.57 -16.01 26.12
C LEU A 242 -1.68 -15.29 24.78
N SER A 243 -0.99 -14.16 24.62
CA SER A 243 -1.01 -13.42 23.35
C SER A 243 -0.50 -14.28 22.19
N GLY A 244 0.58 -15.06 22.40
CA GLY A 244 1.12 -15.98 21.41
C GLY A 244 0.16 -17.13 21.09
N GLY A 245 -0.50 -17.70 22.10
CA GLY A 245 -1.50 -18.75 21.94
C GLY A 245 -2.74 -18.29 21.19
N VAL A 246 -3.26 -17.10 21.50
CA VAL A 246 -4.39 -16.50 20.77
C VAL A 246 -3.96 -16.18 19.33
N ALA A 247 -2.78 -15.60 19.12
CA ALA A 247 -2.27 -15.36 17.77
C ALA A 247 -2.16 -16.66 16.97
N LEU A 248 -1.60 -17.72 17.57
CA LEU A 248 -1.50 -19.03 16.93
C LEU A 248 -2.87 -19.60 16.58
N LEU A 249 -3.85 -19.51 17.49
CA LEU A 249 -5.23 -19.97 17.23
C LEU A 249 -5.85 -19.28 16.01
N ILE A 250 -5.64 -17.98 15.86
CA ILE A 250 -6.16 -17.20 14.73
C ILE A 250 -5.45 -17.55 13.42
N VAL A 251 -4.14 -17.78 13.44
CA VAL A 251 -3.36 -18.14 12.24
C VAL A 251 -3.51 -19.63 11.88
N LEU A 252 -3.91 -20.48 12.82
CA LEU A 252 -3.96 -21.93 12.66
C LEU A 252 -4.69 -22.41 11.38
N PRO A 253 -5.86 -21.87 11.00
CA PRO A 253 -6.51 -22.27 9.74
C PRO A 253 -5.65 -21.99 8.50
N LEU A 254 -4.98 -20.84 8.46
CA LEU A 254 -4.08 -20.47 7.38
C LEU A 254 -2.80 -21.33 7.36
N LEU A 255 -2.24 -21.65 8.53
CA LEU A 255 -1.11 -22.58 8.62
C LEU A 255 -1.50 -23.98 8.13
N ASN A 256 -2.70 -24.45 8.49
CA ASN A 256 -3.21 -25.72 8.00
C ASN A 256 -3.40 -25.69 6.46
N TYR A 257 -3.90 -24.58 5.90
CA TYR A 257 -4.00 -24.40 4.46
C TYR A 257 -2.62 -24.49 3.80
N PHE A 258 -1.61 -23.77 4.30
CA PHE A 258 -0.25 -23.81 3.74
C PHE A 258 0.44 -25.17 3.90
N ARG A 259 0.09 -25.94 4.94
CA ARG A 259 0.55 -27.33 5.06
C ARG A 259 -0.01 -28.21 3.93
N GLN A 260 -1.26 -28.00 3.55
CA GLN A 260 -1.92 -28.75 2.46
C GLN A 260 -1.52 -28.24 1.08
N HIS A 261 -1.13 -26.96 0.98
CA HIS A 261 -0.75 -26.28 -0.25
C HIS A 261 0.60 -25.55 -0.08
N PRO A 262 1.72 -26.29 0.01
CA PRO A 262 3.03 -25.71 0.29
C PRO A 262 3.45 -24.67 -0.78
N ASP A 263 3.08 -24.88 -2.03
CA ASP A 263 3.38 -23.95 -3.13
C ASP A 263 2.78 -22.56 -2.86
N ALA A 264 1.54 -22.50 -2.34
CA ALA A 264 0.87 -21.24 -2.02
C ALA A 264 1.62 -20.40 -0.97
N PHE A 265 2.46 -21.02 -0.15
CA PHE A 265 3.31 -20.31 0.81
C PHE A 265 4.56 -19.71 0.15
N TRP A 266 5.12 -20.41 -0.84
CA TRP A 266 6.43 -20.13 -1.46
C TRP A 266 6.38 -19.33 -2.76
N VAL A 267 5.25 -19.33 -3.49
CA VAL A 267 5.10 -18.68 -4.82
C VAL A 267 5.72 -17.29 -4.88
N ARG A 268 5.52 -16.46 -3.85
CA ARG A 268 6.03 -15.08 -3.85
C ARG A 268 7.48 -14.94 -3.36
N ILE A 269 8.00 -15.90 -2.60
CA ILE A 269 9.41 -15.92 -2.14
C ILE A 269 10.32 -16.39 -3.28
N GLN A 270 9.86 -17.36 -4.08
CA GLN A 270 10.61 -17.86 -5.23
C GLN A 270 10.73 -16.81 -6.35
N GLN A 271 9.77 -15.89 -6.46
CA GLN A 271 9.78 -14.81 -7.46
C GLN A 271 10.80 -13.70 -7.19
N VAL A 272 11.34 -13.61 -5.96
CA VAL A 272 12.25 -12.52 -5.57
C VAL A 272 13.73 -12.86 -5.58
N GLY A 273 14.12 -14.15 -5.70
CA GLY A 273 15.53 -14.57 -5.80
C GLY A 273 15.99 -14.87 -7.23
N GLY A 274 17.16 -14.36 -7.67
CA GLY A 274 17.75 -14.59 -9.00
C GLY A 274 18.65 -13.45 -9.49
N ASP A 275 18.84 -13.33 -10.82
CA ASP A 275 19.82 -12.47 -11.52
C ASP A 275 19.47 -10.96 -11.56
N GLY A 276 18.91 -10.44 -10.47
CA GLY A 276 18.58 -9.02 -10.31
C GLY A 276 19.71 -8.21 -9.67
N LEU A 277 19.32 -7.28 -8.80
CA LEU A 277 20.27 -6.47 -8.01
C LEU A 277 21.04 -7.36 -7.02
N SER A 278 22.30 -7.01 -6.74
CA SER A 278 22.98 -7.59 -5.58
C SER A 278 22.22 -7.24 -4.30
N LEU A 279 22.25 -8.11 -3.28
CA LEU A 279 21.58 -7.85 -2.00
C LEU A 279 22.05 -6.52 -1.37
N GLY A 280 23.35 -6.22 -1.45
CA GLY A 280 23.91 -4.96 -0.97
C GLY A 280 23.32 -3.75 -1.69
N GLU A 281 23.22 -3.81 -3.02
CA GLU A 281 22.60 -2.75 -3.81
C GLU A 281 21.12 -2.57 -3.50
N SER A 282 20.38 -3.68 -3.37
CA SER A 282 18.96 -3.66 -3.02
C SER A 282 18.71 -3.04 -1.64
N VAL A 283 19.55 -3.38 -0.64
CA VAL A 283 19.54 -2.75 0.68
C VAL A 283 19.83 -1.26 0.59
N LEU A 284 20.87 -0.85 -0.16
CA LEU A 284 21.22 0.56 -0.34
C LEU A 284 20.10 1.36 -1.01
N ARG A 285 19.48 0.85 -2.07
CA ARG A 285 18.32 1.47 -2.73
C ARG A 285 17.11 1.56 -1.80
N SER A 286 16.88 0.50 -1.01
CA SER A 286 15.81 0.49 0.00
C SER A 286 16.03 1.53 1.11
N LEU A 287 17.26 1.69 1.61
CA LEU A 287 17.60 2.76 2.55
C LEU A 287 17.51 4.15 1.88
N GLY A 288 17.90 4.24 0.61
CA GLY A 288 17.79 5.45 -0.20
C GLY A 288 16.35 5.95 -0.36
N MET A 289 15.33 5.08 -0.19
CA MET A 289 13.92 5.45 -0.33
C MET A 289 13.47 6.55 0.64
N PHE A 290 14.12 6.65 1.80
CA PHE A 290 13.75 7.65 2.81
C PHE A 290 14.10 9.08 2.39
N PHE A 291 15.22 9.28 1.69
CA PHE A 291 15.82 10.61 1.49
C PHE A 291 16.30 10.91 0.07
N LEU A 292 16.68 9.88 -0.69
CA LEU A 292 17.37 10.03 -1.97
C LEU A 292 16.44 9.74 -3.15
N ARG A 293 15.91 8.51 -3.22
CA ARG A 293 15.14 8.03 -4.37
C ARG A 293 14.11 7.01 -3.94
N GLY A 294 12.83 7.38 -4.04
CA GLY A 294 11.71 6.51 -3.69
C GLY A 294 11.30 5.54 -4.80
N ASP A 295 10.13 4.92 -4.62
CA ASP A 295 9.57 3.95 -5.57
C ASP A 295 9.40 4.61 -6.97
N PRO A 296 9.88 3.96 -8.05
CA PRO A 296 9.80 4.49 -9.40
C PRO A 296 8.43 4.33 -10.05
N TYR A 297 7.55 3.47 -9.54
CA TYR A 297 6.25 3.25 -10.16
C TYR A 297 5.31 4.43 -9.97
N TRP A 298 4.76 4.92 -11.08
CA TRP A 298 3.69 5.94 -11.10
C TRP A 298 2.52 5.53 -10.21
N ARG A 299 2.17 4.24 -10.17
CA ARG A 299 1.06 3.72 -9.37
C ARG A 299 1.27 3.87 -7.85
N PHE A 300 2.51 3.84 -7.36
CA PHE A 300 2.82 3.79 -5.92
C PHE A 300 3.57 5.01 -5.40
N ASN A 301 3.87 5.98 -6.28
CA ASN A 301 4.54 7.21 -5.90
C ASN A 301 4.42 8.29 -6.99
N LEU A 302 4.75 9.53 -6.63
CA LEU A 302 5.35 10.42 -7.63
C LEU A 302 6.74 9.82 -7.95
N PRO A 303 7.07 9.48 -9.21
CA PRO A 303 8.19 8.59 -9.45
C PRO A 303 9.48 9.08 -8.83
N ALA A 304 10.16 8.14 -8.18
CA ALA A 304 11.44 8.37 -7.55
C ALA A 304 11.43 9.43 -6.43
N ARG A 305 10.27 10.03 -6.08
CA ARG A 305 10.17 10.99 -4.98
C ARG A 305 10.50 10.29 -3.65
N PRO A 306 11.48 10.77 -2.86
CA PRO A 306 11.78 10.17 -1.56
C PRO A 306 10.59 10.33 -0.60
N LEU A 307 10.49 9.42 0.37
CA LEU A 307 9.39 9.41 1.34
C LEU A 307 9.36 10.66 2.23
N PHE A 308 10.53 11.22 2.54
CA PHE A 308 10.67 12.44 3.32
C PHE A 308 11.38 13.52 2.51
N SER A 309 10.99 14.78 2.75
CA SER A 309 11.82 15.92 2.39
C SER A 309 13.08 15.96 3.25
N TRP A 310 14.07 16.78 2.89
CA TRP A 310 15.28 16.96 3.70
C TRP A 310 14.99 17.32 5.16
N VAL A 311 13.99 18.19 5.40
CA VAL A 311 13.56 18.56 6.76
C VAL A 311 12.91 17.38 7.47
N GLY A 312 11.97 16.69 6.82
CA GLY A 312 11.32 15.51 7.41
C GLY A 312 12.31 14.39 7.72
N GLY A 313 13.33 14.24 6.87
CA GLY A 313 14.38 13.25 7.06
C GLY A 313 15.36 13.61 8.17
N ALA A 314 15.75 14.88 8.29
CA ALA A 314 16.53 15.36 9.42
C ALA A 314 15.80 15.13 10.75
N LEU A 315 14.49 15.40 10.80
CA LEU A 315 13.66 15.12 11.98
C LEU A 315 13.59 13.61 12.27
N LEU A 316 13.46 12.77 11.25
CA LEU A 316 13.47 11.31 11.40
C LEU A 316 14.78 10.82 12.03
N LEU A 317 15.92 11.26 11.48
CA LEU A 317 17.26 10.88 11.96
C LEU A 317 17.54 11.40 13.37
N ALA A 318 17.23 12.68 13.64
CA ALA A 318 17.38 13.25 14.98
C ALA A 318 16.53 12.50 16.02
N GLY A 319 15.31 12.10 15.64
CA GLY A 319 14.39 11.38 16.52
C GLY A 319 14.89 9.98 16.82
N GLY A 320 15.39 9.29 15.80
CA GLY A 320 16.08 8.02 15.94
C GLY A 320 17.31 8.12 16.84
N ALA A 321 18.19 9.11 16.63
CA ALA A 321 19.39 9.31 17.44
C ALA A 321 19.07 9.60 18.92
N LEU A 322 18.13 10.52 19.18
CA LEU A 322 17.69 10.84 20.53
C LEU A 322 17.05 9.65 21.23
N LEU A 323 16.20 8.90 20.50
CA LEU A 323 15.56 7.70 21.04
C LEU A 323 16.59 6.60 21.31
N ALA A 324 17.56 6.40 20.42
CA ALA A 324 18.66 5.46 20.61
C ALA A 324 19.46 5.83 21.87
N TRP A 325 19.86 7.09 22.02
CA TRP A 325 20.57 7.57 23.20
C TRP A 325 19.77 7.32 24.50
N ARG A 326 18.46 7.61 24.50
CA ARG A 326 17.58 7.31 25.65
C ARG A 326 17.40 5.81 25.88
N ALA A 327 17.42 4.98 24.84
CA ALA A 327 17.20 3.54 24.92
C ALA A 327 18.22 2.84 25.83
N TRP A 328 19.47 3.32 25.86
CA TRP A 328 20.53 2.79 26.73
C TRP A 328 20.27 3.05 28.22
N ARG A 329 19.48 4.08 28.55
CA ARG A 329 19.21 4.51 29.92
C ARG A 329 17.91 3.95 30.50
N VAL A 330 17.05 3.38 29.67
CA VAL A 330 15.75 2.83 30.09
C VAL A 330 15.77 1.30 30.11
N ARG A 331 14.89 0.70 30.92
CA ARG A 331 14.72 -0.76 31.03
C ARG A 331 13.26 -1.17 30.82
N GLY A 332 13.00 -2.48 30.76
CA GLY A 332 11.66 -3.06 30.65
C GLY A 332 10.89 -2.55 29.42
N ARG A 333 9.61 -2.23 29.61
CA ARG A 333 8.71 -1.83 28.50
C ARG A 333 9.17 -0.57 27.75
N ARG A 334 9.87 0.36 28.43
CA ARG A 334 10.36 1.60 27.82
C ARG A 334 11.51 1.31 26.86
N ARG A 335 12.42 0.39 27.24
CA ARG A 335 13.45 -0.12 26.35
C ARG A 335 12.85 -0.87 25.17
N GLY A 336 11.84 -1.71 25.43
CA GLY A 336 11.11 -2.39 24.36
C GLY A 336 10.46 -1.43 23.37
N ALA A 337 9.83 -0.36 23.86
CA ALA A 337 9.24 0.67 23.00
C ALA A 337 10.29 1.36 22.11
N ALA A 338 11.46 1.68 22.68
CA ALA A 338 12.55 2.27 21.91
C ALA A 338 13.08 1.30 20.84
N LEU A 339 13.30 0.03 21.20
CA LEU A 339 13.72 -1.01 20.25
C LEU A 339 12.70 -1.19 19.12
N LEU A 340 11.40 -1.20 19.43
CA LEU A 340 10.34 -1.31 18.42
C LEU A 340 10.46 -0.19 17.37
N LEU A 341 10.55 1.07 17.81
CA LEU A 341 10.61 2.23 16.91
C LEU A 341 11.91 2.31 16.12
N LEU A 342 13.04 1.88 16.69
CA LEU A 342 14.34 1.88 16.03
C LEU A 342 14.50 0.72 15.04
N LEU A 343 13.95 -0.46 15.37
CA LEU A 343 14.05 -1.66 14.52
C LEU A 343 12.96 -1.71 13.46
N ALA A 344 11.80 -1.07 13.65
CA ALA A 344 10.72 -1.04 12.66
C ALA A 344 11.18 -0.62 11.25
N PRO A 345 11.88 0.52 11.05
CA PRO A 345 12.34 0.92 9.72
C PRO A 345 13.42 0.00 9.13
N LEU A 346 14.06 -0.86 9.94
CA LEU A 346 15.09 -1.79 9.48
C LEU A 346 14.47 -3.15 9.10
N VAL A 347 13.68 -3.72 10.01
CA VAL A 347 13.05 -5.05 9.83
C VAL A 347 11.94 -5.00 8.80
N MET A 348 11.07 -3.98 8.85
CA MET A 348 9.95 -3.86 7.90
C MET A 348 10.35 -3.31 6.54
N LEU A 349 11.65 -2.99 6.35
CA LEU A 349 12.25 -2.67 5.05
C LEU A 349 12.78 -3.93 4.35
N LEU A 350 13.01 -5.02 5.07
CA LEU A 350 13.49 -6.27 4.46
C LEU A 350 12.58 -6.80 3.33
N PRO A 351 11.24 -6.71 3.36
CA PRO A 351 10.41 -7.12 2.22
C PRO A 351 10.79 -6.43 0.91
N THR A 352 11.18 -5.14 0.95
CA THR A 352 11.66 -4.43 -0.25
C THR A 352 13.12 -4.79 -0.55
N ALA A 353 13.98 -4.87 0.45
CA ALA A 353 15.40 -5.16 0.24
C ALA A 353 15.68 -6.59 -0.26
N LEU A 354 14.83 -7.55 0.09
CA LEU A 354 14.95 -8.93 -0.37
C LEU A 354 14.34 -9.14 -1.77
N ALA A 355 13.66 -8.15 -2.34
CA ALA A 355 13.00 -8.26 -3.63
C ALA A 355 13.96 -7.95 -4.81
N THR A 356 15.10 -8.62 -4.88
CA THR A 356 16.24 -8.25 -5.75
C THR A 356 15.91 -8.30 -7.25
N ASN A 357 14.95 -9.14 -7.65
CA ASN A 357 14.52 -9.30 -9.06
C ASN A 357 13.30 -8.45 -9.44
N GLU A 358 12.80 -7.65 -8.52
CA GLU A 358 11.66 -6.78 -8.75
C GLU A 358 12.07 -5.32 -8.56
N ILE A 359 11.09 -4.43 -8.56
CA ILE A 359 11.35 -3.01 -8.31
C ILE A 359 11.71 -2.76 -6.85
N VAL A 360 12.88 -2.13 -6.71
CA VAL A 360 13.47 -1.69 -5.45
C VAL A 360 13.88 -0.22 -5.57
N PRO A 361 13.42 0.66 -4.65
CA PRO A 361 12.56 0.35 -3.49
C PRO A 361 11.08 0.18 -3.87
N SER A 362 10.32 -0.52 -3.03
CA SER A 362 8.87 -0.65 -3.14
C SER A 362 8.13 -0.05 -1.94
N ASN A 363 7.37 1.01 -2.18
CA ASN A 363 6.53 1.67 -1.18
C ASN A 363 5.41 0.75 -0.68
N LEU A 364 4.86 -0.09 -1.56
CA LEU A 364 3.84 -1.09 -1.21
C LEU A 364 4.39 -2.10 -0.19
N ARG A 365 5.61 -2.60 -0.41
CA ARG A 365 6.25 -3.60 0.47
C ARG A 365 6.68 -3.04 1.82
N ALA A 366 6.95 -1.75 1.88
CA ALA A 366 7.36 -1.05 3.09
C ALA A 366 6.20 -0.60 4.00
N MET A 367 4.94 -0.78 3.60
CA MET A 367 3.76 -0.20 4.29
C MET A 367 3.72 -0.44 5.81
N GLY A 368 4.18 -1.61 6.27
CA GLY A 368 4.13 -1.98 7.68
C GLY A 368 5.01 -1.17 8.64
N MET A 369 5.89 -0.28 8.14
CA MET A 369 6.65 0.60 9.03
C MET A 369 5.90 1.90 9.39
N LEU A 370 4.90 2.32 8.60
CA LEU A 370 4.25 3.63 8.68
C LEU A 370 3.83 4.09 10.10
N PRO A 371 3.08 3.30 10.90
CA PRO A 371 2.60 3.77 12.21
C PRO A 371 3.72 3.95 13.23
N PHE A 372 4.87 3.32 13.03
CA PHE A 372 6.04 3.40 13.91
C PHE A 372 7.02 4.46 13.43
N LEU A 373 7.25 4.49 12.13
CA LEU A 373 8.16 5.42 11.46
C LEU A 373 7.78 6.88 11.74
N MET A 374 6.49 7.22 11.69
CA MET A 374 6.02 8.60 11.92
C MET A 374 6.20 9.09 13.36
N LEU A 375 6.43 8.19 14.32
CA LEU A 375 6.67 8.57 15.72
C LEU A 375 8.10 9.09 15.94
N LEU A 376 9.06 8.73 15.09
CA LEU A 376 10.44 9.22 15.19
C LEU A 376 10.56 10.73 14.90
N PRO A 377 10.09 11.28 13.77
CA PRO A 377 10.08 12.72 13.56
C PRO A 377 9.14 13.45 14.55
N ALA A 378 8.04 12.81 14.98
CA ALA A 378 7.19 13.36 16.03
C ALA A 378 7.93 13.53 17.37
N PHE A 379 8.85 12.62 17.69
CA PHE A 379 9.69 12.68 18.88
C PHE A 379 10.65 13.88 18.82
N SER A 380 11.26 14.14 17.66
CA SER A 380 12.09 15.32 17.42
C SER A 380 11.31 16.61 17.60
N LEU A 381 10.12 16.69 16.99
CA LEU A 381 9.24 17.86 17.12
C LEU A 381 8.78 18.07 18.56
N THR A 382 8.51 16.99 19.30
CA THR A 382 8.18 17.08 20.73
C THR A 382 9.35 17.62 21.54
N THR A 383 10.56 17.14 21.24
CA THR A 383 11.79 17.64 21.89
C THR A 383 12.00 19.12 21.58
N LEU A 384 11.73 19.56 20.34
CA LEU A 384 11.77 20.98 19.98
C LEU A 384 10.79 21.83 20.79
N LEU A 385 9.57 21.32 21.04
CA LEU A 385 8.59 22.01 21.90
C LEU A 385 9.08 22.15 23.36
N ASP A 386 9.92 21.23 23.83
CA ASP A 386 10.48 21.29 25.18
C ASP A 386 11.66 22.27 25.27
N LEU A 387 12.36 22.51 24.16
CA LEU A 387 13.57 23.36 24.10
C LEU A 387 13.31 24.80 23.64
N THR A 388 12.09 25.12 23.20
CA THR A 388 11.76 26.40 22.58
C THR A 388 10.44 26.95 23.14
N PRO A 389 10.15 28.26 23.00
CA PRO A 389 8.85 28.81 23.39
C PRO A 389 7.68 28.35 22.50
N ILE A 390 7.95 27.55 21.46
CA ILE A 390 6.95 27.04 20.52
C ILE A 390 6.01 26.10 21.28
N ARG A 391 4.70 26.32 21.14
CA ARG A 391 3.66 25.43 21.69
C ARG A 391 3.10 24.49 20.63
N LEU A 392 2.54 23.36 21.02
CA LEU A 392 2.01 22.35 20.08
C LEU A 392 1.15 22.92 18.93
N PRO A 393 0.18 23.84 19.17
CA PRO A 393 -0.64 24.38 18.08
C PRO A 393 0.17 25.05 16.96
N HIS A 394 1.31 25.66 17.28
CA HIS A 394 2.19 26.31 16.30
C HIS A 394 2.88 25.30 15.36
N LEU A 395 3.01 24.04 15.78
CA LEU A 395 3.51 22.96 14.90
C LEU A 395 2.35 22.20 14.24
N LEU A 396 1.32 21.89 15.03
CA LEU A 396 0.23 21.02 14.60
C LEU A 396 -0.66 21.70 13.56
N LEU A 397 -0.99 22.99 13.74
CA LEU A 397 -1.87 23.70 12.80
C LEU A 397 -1.21 23.88 11.42
N PRO A 398 0.05 24.35 11.28
CA PRO A 398 0.72 24.37 9.99
C PRO A 398 0.92 22.99 9.39
N LEU A 399 1.26 21.98 10.21
CA LEU A 399 1.39 20.60 9.72
C LEU A 399 0.08 20.09 9.10
N LEU A 400 -1.06 20.36 9.73
CA LEU A 400 -2.36 19.97 9.23
C LEU A 400 -2.75 20.80 7.99
N LEU A 401 -2.68 22.13 8.07
CA LEU A 401 -3.14 23.00 6.98
C LEU A 401 -2.19 23.00 5.77
N ILE A 402 -0.92 23.32 5.99
CA ILE A 402 0.09 23.39 4.92
C ILE A 402 0.47 21.97 4.49
N GLY A 403 0.74 21.06 5.42
CA GLY A 403 1.06 19.67 5.07
C GLY A 403 -0.10 18.96 4.39
N GLY A 404 -1.33 19.18 4.85
CA GLY A 404 -2.55 18.69 4.18
C GLY A 404 -2.72 19.29 2.79
N GLY A 405 -2.54 20.61 2.64
CA GLY A 405 -2.62 21.31 1.36
C GLY A 405 -1.57 20.83 0.34
N LEU A 406 -0.31 20.69 0.76
CA LEU A 406 0.77 20.15 -0.08
C LEU A 406 0.50 18.71 -0.49
N THR A 407 -0.09 17.91 0.40
CA THR A 407 -0.44 16.52 0.12
C THR A 407 -1.62 16.42 -0.84
N ALA A 408 -2.64 17.27 -0.67
CA ALA A 408 -3.74 17.39 -1.61
C ALA A 408 -3.26 17.85 -3.00
N GLN A 409 -2.36 18.84 -3.06
CA GLN A 409 -1.76 19.30 -4.31
C GLN A 409 -0.94 18.18 -4.97
N ALA A 410 -0.10 17.49 -4.21
CA ALA A 410 0.69 16.37 -4.72
C ALA A 410 -0.20 15.24 -5.24
N TYR A 411 -1.26 14.88 -4.52
CA TYR A 411 -2.13 13.76 -4.88
C TYR A 411 -3.13 14.10 -5.99
N PHE A 412 -3.94 15.14 -5.83
CA PHE A 412 -5.03 15.44 -6.77
C PHE A 412 -4.57 16.23 -8.00
N GLN A 413 -3.50 17.02 -7.90
CA GLN A 413 -3.06 17.88 -9.01
C GLN A 413 -1.80 17.34 -9.70
N GLN A 414 -0.76 17.00 -8.95
CA GLN A 414 0.51 16.58 -9.55
C GLN A 414 0.53 15.10 -9.95
N TRP A 415 -0.09 14.23 -9.17
CA TRP A 415 -0.10 12.79 -9.41
C TRP A 415 -1.35 12.36 -10.18
N GLY A 416 -2.54 12.65 -9.66
CA GLY A 416 -3.82 12.17 -10.20
C GLY A 416 -4.25 12.75 -11.55
N ARG A 417 -3.58 13.81 -12.05
CA ARG A 417 -3.86 14.40 -13.38
C ARG A 417 -2.83 14.04 -14.45
N ARG A 418 -1.83 13.21 -14.13
CA ARG A 418 -0.83 12.81 -15.13
C ARG A 418 -1.41 11.82 -16.11
N ALA A 419 -1.07 11.98 -17.38
CA ALA A 419 -1.34 10.98 -18.40
C ALA A 419 -0.74 9.62 -18.06
N ASP A 420 0.48 9.59 -17.48
CA ASP A 420 1.11 8.33 -17.07
C ASP A 420 0.25 7.56 -16.06
N VAL A 421 -0.26 8.25 -15.03
CA VAL A 421 -1.13 7.64 -14.00
C VAL A 421 -2.48 7.25 -14.57
N PHE A 422 -2.98 8.03 -15.53
CA PHE A 422 -4.24 7.76 -16.21
C PHE A 422 -4.18 6.44 -16.99
N TYR A 423 -3.17 6.25 -17.84
CA TYR A 423 -3.01 5.04 -18.64
C TYR A 423 -2.46 3.86 -17.85
N GLU A 424 -1.62 4.09 -16.83
CA GLU A 424 -1.17 3.02 -15.92
C GLU A 424 -2.35 2.40 -15.17
N ASN A 425 -3.41 3.18 -14.89
CA ASN A 425 -4.63 2.67 -14.26
C ASN A 425 -5.69 2.23 -15.28
N ASP A 426 -5.31 1.87 -16.50
CA ASP A 426 -6.20 1.28 -17.52
C ASP A 426 -7.45 2.14 -17.81
N ALA A 427 -7.34 3.47 -17.71
CA ALA A 427 -8.48 4.37 -17.93
C ALA A 427 -9.00 4.34 -19.38
N ASP A 428 -8.15 3.98 -20.32
CA ASP A 428 -8.52 3.64 -21.69
C ASP A 428 -9.42 2.41 -21.77
N LEU A 429 -9.10 1.34 -21.02
CA LEU A 429 -9.94 0.14 -20.94
C LEU A 429 -11.24 0.37 -20.17
N VAL A 430 -11.27 1.31 -19.22
CA VAL A 430 -12.52 1.78 -18.61
C VAL A 430 -13.42 2.42 -19.67
N ALA A 431 -12.86 3.25 -20.55
CA ALA A 431 -13.61 3.86 -21.66
C ALA A 431 -14.08 2.81 -22.66
N VAL A 432 -13.26 1.80 -22.97
CA VAL A 432 -13.65 0.66 -23.82
C VAL A 432 -14.79 -0.13 -23.18
N ALA A 433 -14.75 -0.43 -21.88
CA ALA A 433 -15.82 -1.15 -21.21
C ALA A 433 -17.16 -0.41 -21.33
N ALA A 434 -17.17 0.90 -21.11
CA ALA A 434 -18.36 1.74 -21.29
C ALA A 434 -18.83 1.78 -22.76
N PHE A 435 -17.90 1.85 -23.71
CA PHE A 435 -18.20 1.80 -25.14
C PHE A 435 -18.81 0.48 -25.57
N LEU A 436 -18.29 -0.64 -25.07
CA LEU A 436 -18.83 -1.98 -25.32
C LEU A 436 -20.26 -2.10 -24.82
N ASP A 437 -20.52 -1.71 -23.57
CA ASP A 437 -21.87 -1.80 -22.99
C ASP A 437 -22.89 -0.90 -23.73
N ALA A 438 -22.42 0.21 -24.32
CA ALA A 438 -23.29 1.13 -25.07
C ALA A 438 -23.54 0.69 -26.54
N THR A 439 -22.62 -0.08 -27.15
CA THR A 439 -22.62 -0.28 -28.61
C THR A 439 -22.56 -1.74 -29.07
N ALA A 440 -22.35 -2.69 -28.16
CA ALA A 440 -22.26 -4.10 -28.51
C ALA A 440 -23.58 -4.62 -29.06
N ARG A 441 -23.48 -5.43 -30.12
CA ARG A 441 -24.63 -6.06 -30.77
C ARG A 441 -24.48 -7.58 -30.77
N PRO A 442 -25.57 -8.35 -30.63
CA PRO A 442 -25.49 -9.82 -30.61
C PRO A 442 -24.98 -10.44 -31.91
N ASP A 443 -25.10 -9.75 -33.04
CA ASP A 443 -24.72 -10.19 -34.38
C ASP A 443 -23.29 -9.79 -34.78
N GLU A 444 -22.56 -9.13 -33.89
CA GLU A 444 -21.20 -8.63 -34.14
C GLU A 444 -20.15 -9.44 -33.39
N THR A 445 -19.06 -9.81 -34.07
CA THR A 445 -17.89 -10.38 -33.40
C THR A 445 -16.97 -9.24 -32.92
N VAL A 446 -16.76 -9.15 -31.61
CA VAL A 446 -15.91 -8.12 -31.01
C VAL A 446 -14.54 -8.68 -30.63
N PHE A 447 -13.48 -8.06 -31.13
CA PHE A 447 -12.10 -8.27 -30.73
C PHE A 447 -11.56 -7.05 -29.98
N LEU A 448 -10.88 -7.27 -28.86
CA LEU A 448 -10.23 -6.25 -28.06
C LEU A 448 -8.75 -6.55 -27.89
N ALA A 449 -7.91 -5.61 -28.33
CA ALA A 449 -6.47 -5.64 -28.05
C ALA A 449 -6.22 -5.30 -26.58
N ALA A 450 -5.33 -6.04 -25.93
CA ALA A 450 -4.94 -5.78 -24.55
C ALA A 450 -3.54 -6.33 -24.25
N LYS A 451 -2.85 -5.73 -23.27
CA LYS A 451 -1.57 -6.23 -22.74
C LYS A 451 -1.71 -7.60 -22.08
N HIS A 452 -2.85 -7.84 -21.44
CA HIS A 452 -3.14 -9.08 -20.71
C HIS A 452 -4.38 -9.75 -21.29
N TYR A 453 -4.29 -11.06 -21.51
CA TYR A 453 -5.44 -11.87 -21.91
C TYR A 453 -6.54 -11.80 -20.85
N ARG A 454 -7.81 -11.68 -21.27
CA ARG A 454 -8.98 -11.62 -20.38
C ARG A 454 -8.85 -10.54 -19.31
N HIS A 455 -8.71 -9.29 -19.77
CA HIS A 455 -8.32 -8.16 -18.92
C HIS A 455 -9.29 -7.89 -17.74
N PRO A 456 -8.82 -7.90 -16.48
CA PRO A 456 -9.68 -7.74 -15.30
C PRO A 456 -10.49 -6.44 -15.24
N THR A 457 -9.96 -5.34 -15.77
CA THR A 457 -10.67 -4.04 -15.80
C THR A 457 -11.97 -4.13 -16.59
N VAL A 458 -11.94 -4.74 -17.77
CA VAL A 458 -13.15 -4.94 -18.58
C VAL A 458 -14.05 -6.00 -17.95
N ALA A 459 -13.46 -7.07 -17.38
CA ALA A 459 -14.21 -8.11 -16.68
C ALA A 459 -15.06 -7.57 -15.51
N PHE A 460 -14.55 -6.59 -14.79
CA PHE A 460 -15.27 -5.98 -13.68
C PHE A 460 -16.33 -4.97 -14.12
N LEU A 461 -16.11 -4.29 -15.25
CA LEU A 461 -16.90 -3.11 -15.64
C LEU A 461 -17.94 -3.38 -16.73
N SER A 462 -17.69 -4.31 -17.66
CA SER A 462 -18.54 -4.52 -18.82
C SER A 462 -19.48 -5.70 -18.65
N GLY A 463 -20.77 -5.47 -18.89
CA GLY A 463 -21.80 -6.50 -18.90
C GLY A 463 -21.72 -7.47 -20.09
N VAL A 464 -20.98 -7.10 -21.15
CA VAL A 464 -20.78 -7.92 -22.36
C VAL A 464 -19.40 -8.58 -22.42
N TYR A 465 -18.68 -8.63 -21.30
CA TYR A 465 -17.33 -9.19 -21.21
C TYR A 465 -17.16 -10.57 -21.88
N GLU A 466 -18.12 -11.49 -21.70
CA GLU A 466 -18.05 -12.84 -22.27
C GLU A 466 -18.17 -12.87 -23.81
N GLN A 467 -18.63 -11.79 -24.44
CA GLN A 467 -18.70 -11.66 -25.90
C GLN A 467 -17.36 -11.19 -26.50
N VAL A 468 -16.46 -10.66 -25.68
CA VAL A 468 -15.18 -10.10 -26.12
C VAL A 468 -14.17 -11.20 -26.40
N LYS A 469 -13.66 -11.23 -27.62
CA LYS A 469 -12.49 -12.02 -28.02
C LYS A 469 -11.23 -11.17 -27.85
N TRP A 470 -10.12 -11.77 -27.43
CA TRP A 470 -8.93 -11.04 -27.00
C TRP A 470 -7.80 -11.16 -28.02
N LEU A 471 -7.16 -10.03 -28.33
CA LEU A 471 -5.94 -9.95 -29.15
C LEU A 471 -4.77 -9.54 -28.24
N PRO A 472 -4.16 -10.49 -27.49
CA PRO A 472 -3.06 -10.18 -26.60
C PRO A 472 -1.82 -9.73 -27.39
N GLY A 473 -1.20 -8.63 -26.98
CA GLY A 473 0.08 -8.17 -27.53
C GLY A 473 0.03 -7.63 -28.97
N GLY A 474 -1.13 -7.61 -29.64
CA GLY A 474 -1.24 -7.15 -31.04
C GLY A 474 -0.49 -8.03 -32.04
N GLU A 475 -0.18 -9.28 -31.68
CA GLU A 475 0.61 -10.17 -32.53
C GLU A 475 -0.22 -10.89 -33.60
N ALA A 476 -1.54 -10.84 -33.47
CA ALA A 476 -2.47 -11.50 -34.38
C ALA A 476 -3.67 -10.60 -34.69
N LEU A 477 -4.21 -10.78 -35.89
CA LEU A 477 -5.48 -10.21 -36.34
C LEU A 477 -6.37 -11.36 -36.79
N VAL A 478 -7.62 -11.36 -36.33
CA VAL A 478 -8.56 -12.46 -36.60
C VAL A 478 -9.83 -11.89 -37.22
N PHE A 479 -10.27 -12.50 -38.31
CA PHE A 479 -11.51 -12.17 -38.98
C PHE A 479 -12.50 -13.33 -38.88
N PRO A 480 -13.78 -13.11 -38.59
CA PRO A 480 -14.77 -14.17 -38.60
C PRO A 480 -15.00 -14.68 -40.04
N ALA A 481 -15.52 -15.91 -40.16
CA ALA A 481 -15.84 -16.50 -41.46
C ALA A 481 -16.97 -15.73 -42.19
N ALA A 482 -17.89 -15.13 -41.44
CA ALA A 482 -18.96 -14.27 -41.93
C ALA A 482 -19.40 -13.30 -40.83
N GLY A 483 -20.08 -12.22 -41.24
CA GLY A 483 -20.68 -11.25 -40.34
C GLY A 483 -19.79 -10.06 -40.00
N ARG A 484 -20.37 -9.13 -39.24
CA ARG A 484 -19.72 -7.88 -38.84
C ARG A 484 -18.64 -8.16 -37.78
N VAL A 485 -17.47 -7.56 -37.95
CA VAL A 485 -16.38 -7.63 -36.96
C VAL A 485 -16.01 -6.23 -36.49
N ARG A 486 -15.85 -6.07 -35.19
CA ARG A 486 -15.33 -4.85 -34.57
C ARG A 486 -14.05 -5.17 -33.83
N ILE A 487 -12.99 -4.42 -34.13
CA ILE A 487 -11.67 -4.59 -33.56
C ILE A 487 -11.29 -3.30 -32.85
N ILE A 488 -11.08 -3.38 -31.54
CA ILE A 488 -10.84 -2.22 -30.69
C ILE A 488 -9.39 -2.23 -30.22
N TYR A 489 -8.68 -1.13 -30.47
CA TYR A 489 -7.32 -0.88 -30.02
C TYR A 489 -7.32 0.25 -28.97
N PRO A 490 -7.18 -0.08 -27.68
CA PRO A 490 -6.96 0.90 -26.62
C PRO A 490 -5.62 1.62 -26.79
N HIS A 491 -5.50 2.81 -26.20
CA HIS A 491 -4.24 3.56 -26.16
C HIS A 491 -3.08 2.73 -25.59
N SER A 492 -3.33 1.91 -24.57
CA SER A 492 -2.34 1.01 -23.97
C SER A 492 -1.97 -0.19 -24.82
N SER A 493 -2.72 -0.50 -25.89
CA SER A 493 -2.49 -1.62 -26.82
C SER A 493 -2.81 -1.17 -28.25
N PRO A 494 -1.95 -0.30 -28.84
CA PRO A 494 -2.22 0.35 -30.10
C PRO A 494 -2.22 -0.62 -31.28
N MET A 495 -2.85 -0.19 -32.38
CA MET A 495 -2.92 -0.96 -33.61
C MET A 495 -1.51 -1.23 -34.19
N PRO A 496 -1.14 -2.49 -34.44
CA PRO A 496 0.14 -2.82 -35.06
C PRO A 496 0.23 -2.27 -36.48
N ALA A 497 1.38 -1.69 -36.85
CA ALA A 497 1.56 -1.06 -38.17
C ALA A 497 1.28 -2.01 -39.35
N TRP A 498 1.55 -3.31 -39.21
CA TRP A 498 1.33 -4.32 -40.25
C TRP A 498 -0.15 -4.55 -40.56
N THR A 499 -1.07 -4.18 -39.65
CA THR A 499 -2.51 -4.36 -39.85
C THR A 499 -3.18 -3.22 -40.64
N THR A 500 -2.44 -2.13 -40.91
CA THR A 500 -3.00 -0.91 -41.50
C THR A 500 -3.68 -1.15 -42.85
N SER A 501 -3.07 -1.94 -43.74
CA SER A 501 -3.66 -2.26 -45.05
C SER A 501 -4.89 -3.17 -44.95
N LEU A 502 -4.93 -4.03 -43.93
CA LEU A 502 -6.04 -4.97 -43.70
C LEU A 502 -7.28 -4.28 -43.13
N LEU A 503 -7.11 -3.11 -42.52
CA LEU A 503 -8.17 -2.32 -41.89
C LEU A 503 -8.44 -1.01 -42.63
N ALA A 504 -7.92 -0.84 -43.85
CA ALA A 504 -8.04 0.39 -44.63
C ALA A 504 -9.49 0.75 -44.99
N ASP A 505 -10.32 -0.27 -45.24
CA ASP A 505 -11.74 -0.12 -45.60
C ASP A 505 -12.68 -0.19 -44.39
N ALA A 506 -12.14 -0.15 -43.16
CA ALA A 506 -12.95 -0.23 -41.95
C ALA A 506 -13.60 1.12 -41.61
N ASP A 507 -14.84 1.07 -41.12
CA ASP A 507 -15.45 2.22 -40.45
C ASP A 507 -14.70 2.48 -39.13
N VAL A 508 -14.18 3.69 -38.98
CA VAL A 508 -13.36 4.08 -37.82
C VAL A 508 -14.18 4.94 -36.86
N GLU A 509 -14.25 4.50 -35.60
CA GLU A 509 -14.81 5.26 -34.49
C GLU A 509 -13.73 5.48 -33.43
N THR A 510 -13.52 6.73 -33.02
CA THR A 510 -12.55 7.08 -32.00
C THR A 510 -13.23 7.33 -30.65
N GLY A 511 -12.62 6.80 -29.60
CA GLY A 511 -13.04 7.06 -28.23
C GLY A 511 -12.81 8.53 -27.81
N PRO A 512 -13.27 8.90 -26.61
CA PRO A 512 -13.01 10.23 -26.06
C PRO A 512 -11.50 10.48 -25.93
N LEU A 513 -11.11 11.76 -25.82
CA LEU A 513 -9.71 12.14 -25.65
C LEU A 513 -9.23 11.95 -24.21
N GLY A 514 -8.02 11.42 -24.06
CA GLY A 514 -7.28 11.36 -22.81
C GLY A 514 -6.62 12.69 -22.42
N PRO A 515 -5.96 12.75 -21.26
CA PRO A 515 -5.30 13.95 -20.76
C PRO A 515 -4.09 14.42 -21.59
N ASP A 516 -3.58 13.58 -22.49
CA ASP A 516 -2.54 13.89 -23.48
C ASP A 516 -3.11 14.33 -24.84
N GLY A 517 -4.45 14.43 -24.96
CA GLY A 517 -5.13 14.80 -26.20
C GLY A 517 -5.22 13.68 -27.23
N GLN A 518 -4.81 12.45 -26.90
CA GLN A 518 -4.94 11.29 -27.78
C GLN A 518 -6.27 10.55 -27.53
N PRO A 519 -6.87 9.91 -28.54
CA PRO A 519 -8.02 9.04 -28.34
C PRO A 519 -7.70 7.90 -27.38
N LEU A 520 -8.62 7.62 -26.45
CA LEU A 520 -8.46 6.51 -25.49
C LEU A 520 -8.50 5.14 -26.15
N PHE A 521 -9.21 5.02 -27.27
CA PHE A 521 -9.21 3.83 -28.11
C PHE A 521 -9.64 4.20 -29.52
N THR A 522 -9.38 3.30 -30.46
CA THR A 522 -9.93 3.35 -31.82
C THR A 522 -10.58 2.02 -32.12
N ALA A 523 -11.84 2.06 -32.59
CA ALA A 523 -12.60 0.90 -33.01
C ALA A 523 -12.69 0.88 -34.54
N TYR A 524 -12.33 -0.26 -35.12
CA TYR A 524 -12.38 -0.53 -36.56
C TYR A 524 -13.50 -1.53 -36.82
N THR A 525 -14.47 -1.18 -37.65
CA THR A 525 -15.59 -2.07 -37.97
C THR A 525 -15.60 -2.44 -39.44
N LEU A 526 -15.66 -3.74 -39.72
CA LEU A 526 -15.75 -4.30 -41.07
C LEU A 526 -17.03 -5.11 -41.21
N THR A 527 -17.72 -4.96 -42.34
CA THR A 527 -18.90 -5.77 -42.68
C THR A 527 -18.55 -7.06 -43.42
N ALA A 528 -17.33 -7.14 -43.96
CA ALA A 528 -16.79 -8.32 -44.63
C ALA A 528 -15.29 -8.45 -44.34
N SER A 529 -14.80 -9.69 -44.27
CA SER A 529 -13.38 -9.99 -44.09
C SER A 529 -12.58 -9.57 -45.32
N PRO A 530 -11.39 -8.97 -45.15
CA PRO A 530 -10.56 -8.58 -46.29
C PRO A 530 -10.10 -9.81 -47.07
N THR A 531 -9.92 -9.66 -48.38
CA THR A 531 -9.34 -10.73 -49.20
C THR A 531 -7.83 -10.79 -48.94
N LEU A 532 -7.36 -11.93 -48.46
CA LEU A 532 -5.94 -12.15 -48.15
C LEU A 532 -5.23 -12.81 -49.33
N THR A 533 -4.15 -12.18 -49.81
CA THR A 533 -3.27 -12.77 -50.84
C THR A 533 -2.05 -13.34 -50.14
N ILE A 534 -1.87 -14.67 -50.23
CA ILE A 534 -0.76 -15.38 -49.59
C ILE A 534 0.31 -15.69 -50.64
N SER A 535 1.54 -15.21 -50.44
CA SER A 535 2.64 -15.39 -51.41
C SER A 535 3.16 -16.82 -51.43
N HIS A 536 3.24 -17.46 -50.25
CA HIS A 536 3.66 -18.86 -50.12
C HIS A 536 2.53 -19.70 -49.51
N PRO A 537 1.58 -20.19 -50.31
CA PRO A 537 0.47 -21.00 -49.82
C PRO A 537 0.96 -22.35 -49.28
N LEU A 538 0.36 -22.79 -48.18
CA LEU A 538 0.61 -24.07 -47.52
C LEU A 538 -0.73 -24.63 -47.03
N THR A 539 -0.83 -25.93 -46.77
CA THR A 539 -1.99 -26.49 -46.06
C THR A 539 -1.49 -27.54 -45.08
N VAL A 540 -1.22 -27.09 -43.85
CA VAL A 540 -0.83 -27.98 -42.74
C VAL A 540 -1.88 -27.88 -41.65
N ASN A 541 -2.51 -29.01 -41.35
CA ASN A 541 -3.53 -29.12 -40.32
C ASN A 541 -2.89 -29.51 -38.98
N PHE A 542 -3.22 -28.76 -37.92
CA PHE A 542 -2.77 -29.03 -36.57
C PHE A 542 -3.94 -29.56 -35.74
N GLY A 543 -4.00 -30.88 -35.61
CA GLY A 543 -4.92 -31.57 -34.69
C GLY A 543 -6.41 -31.34 -35.00
N ASN A 544 -6.77 -31.12 -36.27
CA ASN A 544 -8.12 -30.77 -36.73
C ASN A 544 -8.72 -29.51 -36.06
N ALA A 545 -7.87 -28.66 -35.45
CA ALA A 545 -8.30 -27.47 -34.73
C ALA A 545 -7.96 -26.17 -35.47
N ILE A 546 -6.81 -26.12 -36.13
CA ILE A 546 -6.33 -24.94 -36.88
C ILE A 546 -5.48 -25.38 -38.08
N THR A 547 -5.55 -24.65 -39.18
CA THR A 547 -4.82 -24.94 -40.41
C THR A 547 -3.92 -23.77 -40.80
N LEU A 548 -2.63 -24.02 -41.01
CA LEU A 548 -1.70 -23.07 -41.60
C LEU A 548 -1.95 -23.03 -43.12
N ARG A 549 -2.43 -21.89 -43.62
CA ARG A 549 -2.76 -21.61 -45.02
C ARG A 549 -1.57 -21.10 -45.84
N GLY A 550 -0.49 -20.72 -45.18
CA GLY A 550 0.74 -20.26 -45.82
C GLY A 550 1.40 -19.13 -45.03
N TYR A 551 2.38 -18.50 -45.65
CA TYR A 551 3.17 -17.45 -45.02
C TYR A 551 3.66 -16.42 -46.03
N ASP A 552 4.00 -15.24 -45.51
CA ASP A 552 4.73 -14.20 -46.23
C ASP A 552 6.00 -13.84 -45.49
N VAL A 553 7.04 -13.50 -46.25
CA VAL A 553 8.35 -13.13 -45.73
C VAL A 553 8.64 -11.67 -46.11
N GLY A 554 8.83 -10.83 -45.10
CA GLY A 554 9.25 -9.44 -45.29
C GLY A 554 10.74 -9.31 -45.59
N ALA A 555 11.17 -8.11 -45.98
CA ALA A 555 12.60 -7.82 -46.14
C ALA A 555 13.32 -7.86 -44.78
N VAL A 556 14.54 -8.40 -44.74
CA VAL A 556 15.39 -8.38 -43.54
C VAL A 556 15.69 -6.94 -43.16
N ALA A 557 15.38 -6.57 -41.91
CA ALA A 557 15.66 -5.26 -41.36
C ALA A 557 16.24 -5.41 -39.95
N ALA A 558 17.37 -4.75 -39.68
CA ALA A 558 18.06 -4.77 -38.38
C ALA A 558 18.35 -6.18 -37.82
N GLY A 559 18.63 -7.15 -38.69
CA GLY A 559 18.89 -8.54 -38.29
C GLY A 559 17.65 -9.37 -37.95
N ALA A 560 16.44 -8.82 -38.15
CA ALA A 560 15.18 -9.53 -38.00
C ALA A 560 14.54 -9.80 -39.38
N LEU A 561 13.90 -10.95 -39.53
CA LEU A 561 13.12 -11.34 -40.71
C LEU A 561 11.62 -11.34 -40.33
N PRO A 562 10.82 -10.39 -40.83
CA PRO A 562 9.38 -10.40 -40.59
C PRO A 562 8.74 -11.63 -41.25
N LEU A 563 8.00 -12.40 -40.47
CA LEU A 563 7.26 -13.57 -40.94
C LEU A 563 5.79 -13.40 -40.59
N THR A 564 4.93 -13.38 -41.61
CA THR A 564 3.47 -13.38 -41.41
C THR A 564 2.95 -14.78 -41.67
N LEU A 565 2.21 -15.35 -40.72
CA LEU A 565 1.62 -16.68 -40.84
C LEU A 565 0.10 -16.55 -40.96
N TYR A 566 -0.46 -17.19 -41.99
CA TYR A 566 -1.89 -17.17 -42.25
C TYR A 566 -2.55 -18.42 -41.71
N TRP A 567 -3.43 -18.26 -40.72
CA TRP A 567 -4.12 -19.37 -40.06
C TRP A 567 -5.62 -19.35 -40.38
N GLN A 568 -6.22 -20.53 -40.45
CA GLN A 568 -7.66 -20.74 -40.61
C GLN A 568 -8.19 -21.73 -39.58
#